data_AF-J4KNT6-F1
#
_entry.id   AF-J4KNT6-F1
#
_cell.length_a   1.000
_cell.length_b   1.000
_cell.length_c   1.000
_cell.angle_alpha   90.00
_cell.angle_beta   90.00
_cell.angle_gamma   90.00
#
_symmetry.space_group_name_H-M   'P 1'
#
loop_
_entity.id
_entity.type
_entity.pdbx_description
1 polymer ?
#
loop_
_entity_poly.entity_id
_entity_poly.type
_entity_poly.pdbx_seq_one_letter_code
_entity_poly.pdbx_strand_id
1 'polypeptide(L)'
;MLENLRQKLQSVHLAPLRPLRASFSVLNRFPEIARGPARPPGRDPIRDPIRAPPHLPISPSPHLPHLLPHAPMLPFLAAILAISRLASASPFFVFDSTAYTNTTIGFGTSHINWIPAYVCNPLVADGALPTQQAWQRIVTQWAVHPGYPLVLDCENIYLKSAATADANLATMQTLQTWAAAVLPREGGGQIIGWYGLAGNTPPALFGHYRKLIANHSSHALFPSAYTFSGSFDEWRERLGTVLAQSKAIDGALPVWPFVWPQYHNSPFAFYPVSLWQSQLRALEGHEDVDGFVVWGGKNHAVCNDACQRVAGEQPWLDATRSFLGELYGIFNQSPERSGRQAFVGV
;
A
#
# COMPACT_ATOMS: atom_id res chain seq x y z
N MET A 1 33.56 -20.69 -10.41
CA MET A 1 33.43 -20.38 -8.96
C MET A 1 31.98 -20.31 -8.48
N LEU A 2 31.01 -19.93 -9.34
CA LEU A 2 29.57 -19.97 -9.01
C LEU A 2 28.95 -21.39 -8.98
N GLU A 3 29.48 -22.36 -9.71
CA GLU A 3 28.95 -23.74 -9.72
C GLU A 3 29.15 -24.48 -8.37
N ASN A 4 30.22 -24.12 -7.63
CA ASN A 4 30.57 -24.77 -6.37
C ASN A 4 29.72 -24.32 -5.17
N LEU A 5 28.99 -23.20 -5.27
CA LEU A 5 28.02 -22.79 -4.24
C LEU A 5 26.67 -23.51 -4.37
N ARG A 6 26.32 -23.97 -5.58
CA ARG A 6 25.06 -24.68 -5.83
C ARG A 6 25.08 -26.11 -5.29
N GLN A 7 26.23 -26.79 -5.35
CA GLN A 7 26.40 -28.13 -4.78
C GLN A 7 26.50 -28.15 -3.24
N LYS A 8 27.02 -27.10 -2.60
CA LYS A 8 27.09 -27.03 -1.13
C LYS A 8 25.74 -26.78 -0.44
N LEU A 9 24.72 -26.37 -1.17
CA LEU A 9 23.34 -26.28 -0.68
C LEU A 9 22.58 -27.63 -0.71
N GLN A 10 23.12 -28.66 -1.37
CA GLN A 10 22.49 -29.99 -1.43
C GLN A 10 22.96 -30.97 -0.34
N SER A 11 23.98 -30.64 0.46
CA SER A 11 24.55 -31.56 1.46
C SER A 11 24.25 -31.23 2.92
N VAL A 12 23.37 -30.27 3.22
CA VAL A 12 22.87 -30.08 4.59
C VAL A 12 21.76 -31.11 4.80
N HIS A 13 22.08 -32.20 5.50
CA HIS A 13 21.10 -33.13 6.05
C HIS A 13 20.17 -32.39 7.02
N LEU A 14 19.11 -31.79 6.47
CA LEU A 14 17.91 -31.47 7.23
C LEU A 14 17.20 -32.80 7.50
N ALA A 15 17.02 -33.13 8.78
CA ALA A 15 16.16 -34.22 9.20
C ALA A 15 14.81 -34.12 8.48
N PRO A 16 14.14 -35.24 8.13
CA PRO A 16 12.91 -35.22 7.38
C PRO A 16 11.87 -34.39 8.15
N LEU A 17 11.61 -33.18 7.67
CA LEU A 17 10.50 -32.36 8.12
C LEU A 17 9.24 -33.16 7.80
N ARG A 18 8.56 -33.63 8.85
CA ARG A 18 7.17 -34.09 8.74
C ARG A 18 6.40 -33.02 7.97
N PRO A 19 5.44 -33.39 7.11
CA PRO A 19 4.62 -32.41 6.41
C PRO A 19 3.85 -31.60 7.45
N LEU A 20 4.39 -30.43 7.81
CA LEU A 20 3.65 -29.41 8.51
C LEU A 20 2.59 -28.96 7.52
N ARG A 21 1.33 -29.32 7.81
CA ARG A 21 0.19 -28.62 7.25
C ARG A 21 0.47 -27.13 7.47
N ALA A 22 0.76 -26.40 6.41
CA ALA A 22 0.55 -24.97 6.40
C ALA A 22 -0.95 -24.81 6.73
N SER A 23 -1.24 -24.54 8.01
CA SER A 23 -2.57 -24.12 8.39
C SER A 23 -2.75 -22.77 7.74
N PHE A 24 -3.40 -22.76 6.57
CA PHE A 24 -4.15 -21.61 6.12
C PHE A 24 -5.30 -21.42 7.11
N SER A 25 -4.97 -20.91 8.30
CA SER A 25 -5.95 -20.42 9.27
C SER A 25 -6.18 -18.95 8.98
N VAL A 26 -6.77 -18.70 7.81
CA VAL A 26 -7.64 -17.55 7.60
C VAL A 26 -8.99 -18.15 7.21
N LEU A 27 -9.56 -18.90 8.15
CA LEU A 27 -10.99 -19.19 8.14
C LEU A 27 -11.70 -17.86 8.34
N ASN A 28 -12.43 -17.43 7.31
CA ASN A 28 -13.66 -16.66 7.37
C ASN A 28 -14.08 -16.23 8.78
N ARG A 29 -13.85 -14.96 9.11
CA ARG A 29 -14.63 -14.24 10.13
C ARG A 29 -14.40 -12.74 10.01
N PHE A 30 -14.96 -12.16 8.96
CA PHE A 30 -15.56 -10.84 9.14
C PHE A 30 -16.83 -11.07 9.96
N PRO A 31 -17.01 -10.45 11.14
CA PRO A 31 -18.33 -10.43 11.75
C PRO A 31 -19.26 -9.64 10.82
N GLU A 32 -20.43 -10.21 10.52
CA GLU A 32 -21.58 -9.47 10.02
C GLU A 32 -21.80 -8.25 10.94
N ILE A 33 -21.41 -7.07 10.49
CA ILE A 33 -21.83 -5.82 11.11
C ILE A 33 -23.04 -5.32 10.32
N ALA A 34 -24.20 -5.64 10.89
CA ALA A 34 -25.45 -4.89 10.87
C ALA A 34 -26.09 -4.57 9.50
N ARG A 35 -26.99 -5.46 9.07
CA ARG A 35 -28.26 -5.02 8.48
C ARG A 35 -29.05 -4.28 9.56
N GLY A 36 -29.08 -2.95 9.49
CA GLY A 36 -30.03 -2.14 10.25
C GLY A 36 -31.48 -2.44 9.81
N PRO A 37 -32.48 -2.35 10.70
CA PRO A 37 -33.86 -2.62 10.35
C PRO A 37 -34.43 -1.53 9.43
N ALA A 38 -35.32 -1.96 8.54
CA ALA A 38 -36.05 -1.11 7.60
C ALA A 38 -36.77 0.05 8.31
N ARG A 39 -36.60 1.27 7.80
CA ARG A 39 -37.40 2.44 8.20
C ARG A 39 -38.82 2.33 7.62
N PRO A 40 -39.87 2.63 8.40
CA PRO A 40 -41.23 2.76 7.87
C PRO A 40 -41.39 4.07 7.09
N PRO A 41 -42.34 4.15 6.13
CA PRO A 41 -42.59 5.35 5.35
C PRO A 41 -43.49 6.29 6.16
N GLY A 42 -43.16 7.59 6.22
CA GLY A 42 -44.03 8.53 6.90
C GLY A 42 -43.59 9.99 6.90
N ARG A 43 -44.27 10.76 6.05
CA ARG A 43 -44.74 12.14 6.19
C ARG A 43 -43.84 13.29 5.74
N ASP A 44 -44.45 14.04 4.82
CA ASP A 44 -44.11 15.36 4.29
C ASP A 44 -43.87 16.42 5.36
N PRO A 45 -43.16 17.51 4.98
CA PRO A 45 -43.52 18.83 5.45
C PRO A 45 -43.80 19.80 4.29
N ILE A 46 -45.07 20.20 4.25
CA ILE A 46 -45.61 21.53 3.98
C ILE A 46 -44.52 22.62 3.86
N ARG A 47 -44.45 23.27 2.68
CA ARG A 47 -43.77 24.56 2.45
C ARG A 47 -44.82 25.58 2.05
N ASP A 48 -44.81 26.72 2.72
CA ASP A 48 -45.36 28.02 2.27
C ASP A 48 -44.95 29.12 3.28
N PRO A 49 -45.00 30.42 2.96
CA PRO A 49 -44.07 31.10 2.06
C PRO A 49 -43.33 32.28 2.75
N ILE A 50 -42.23 32.73 2.14
CA ILE A 50 -41.42 33.86 2.62
C ILE A 50 -42.14 35.20 2.35
N ARG A 51 -42.23 36.03 3.39
CA ARG A 51 -42.81 37.36 3.45
C ARG A 51 -41.70 38.42 3.32
N ALA A 52 -41.79 39.31 2.33
CA ALA A 52 -41.16 40.65 2.32
C ALA A 52 -42.12 41.68 2.98
N PRO A 53 -41.88 43.01 3.11
CA PRO A 53 -40.74 43.93 2.80
C PRO A 53 -40.49 44.87 4.06
N PRO A 54 -40.14 46.20 4.06
CA PRO A 54 -39.70 47.17 3.03
C PRO A 54 -38.56 48.19 3.39
N HIS A 55 -38.05 48.90 2.37
CA HIS A 55 -37.70 50.35 2.23
C HIS A 55 -37.30 51.18 3.48
N LEU A 56 -36.18 51.93 3.58
CA LEU A 56 -35.66 53.14 2.86
C LEU A 56 -34.72 53.89 3.90
N PRO A 57 -34.20 55.13 3.71
CA PRO A 57 -32.98 55.54 2.99
C PRO A 57 -31.98 56.37 3.88
N ILE A 58 -30.98 57.01 3.23
CA ILE A 58 -30.36 58.34 3.52
C ILE A 58 -28.82 58.33 3.67
N SER A 59 -28.22 59.13 2.78
CA SER A 59 -26.83 59.57 2.61
C SER A 59 -26.43 60.64 3.65
N PRO A 60 -25.15 61.01 3.87
CA PRO A 60 -24.48 61.93 2.93
C PRO A 60 -22.95 61.78 2.83
N SER A 61 -22.34 62.24 1.73
CA SER A 61 -21.24 63.24 1.72
C SER A 61 -20.51 63.36 0.37
N PRO A 62 -19.83 64.50 0.12
CA PRO A 62 -19.86 65.15 -1.19
C PRO A 62 -18.63 64.91 -2.08
N HIS A 63 -18.86 65.24 -3.34
CA HIS A 63 -17.95 65.21 -4.47
C HIS A 63 -17.07 66.47 -4.60
N LEU A 64 -15.79 66.21 -4.93
CA LEU A 64 -14.98 66.78 -6.02
C LEU A 64 -14.31 68.16 -5.82
N PRO A 65 -13.08 68.36 -6.37
CA PRO A 65 -12.99 68.48 -7.83
C PRO A 65 -11.70 68.01 -8.55
N HIS A 66 -11.89 67.90 -9.87
CA HIS A 66 -10.97 68.19 -10.97
C HIS A 66 -10.01 67.12 -11.54
N LEU A 67 -10.32 66.82 -12.82
CA LEU A 67 -9.44 66.69 -14.00
C LEU A 67 -9.16 65.26 -14.56
N LEU A 68 -9.68 65.08 -15.78
CA LEU A 68 -9.43 64.04 -16.81
C LEU A 68 -7.92 63.99 -17.22
N PRO A 69 -7.40 62.98 -17.98
CA PRO A 69 -8.11 62.11 -18.93
C PRO A 69 -7.68 60.61 -18.93
N HIS A 70 -8.33 59.88 -19.83
CA HIS A 70 -8.24 58.45 -20.10
C HIS A 70 -6.83 57.84 -20.24
N ALA A 71 -6.64 56.69 -19.60
CA ALA A 71 -5.78 55.60 -20.09
C ALA A 71 -6.38 54.24 -19.67
N PRO A 72 -6.67 53.32 -20.61
CA PRO A 72 -7.15 51.98 -20.28
C PRO A 72 -5.93 51.07 -20.07
N MET A 73 -5.53 50.83 -18.83
CA MET A 73 -4.51 49.81 -18.54
C MET A 73 -4.83 49.05 -17.25
N LEU A 74 -5.90 48.27 -17.28
CA LEU A 74 -6.01 47.07 -16.45
C LEU A 74 -6.78 46.01 -17.24
N PRO A 75 -6.06 45.13 -17.95
CA PRO A 75 -6.27 43.71 -17.70
C PRO A 75 -4.95 42.95 -17.78
N PHE A 76 -3.95 43.33 -16.98
CA PHE A 76 -2.70 42.55 -16.90
C PHE A 76 -2.32 42.08 -15.49
N LEU A 77 -3.16 42.35 -14.48
CA LEU A 77 -2.97 41.81 -13.12
C LEU A 77 -3.90 40.64 -12.77
N ALA A 78 -4.82 40.25 -13.66
CA ALA A 78 -5.62 39.03 -13.50
C ALA A 78 -5.01 37.81 -14.25
N ALA A 79 -4.05 38.04 -15.15
CA ALA A 79 -3.40 37.00 -15.94
C ALA A 79 -2.16 36.39 -15.26
N ILE A 80 -1.63 36.99 -14.19
CA ILE A 80 -0.41 36.50 -13.49
C ILE A 80 -0.74 35.60 -12.29
N LEU A 81 -1.99 35.62 -11.80
CA LEU A 81 -2.49 34.65 -10.81
C LEU A 81 -3.12 33.38 -11.45
N ALA A 82 -3.10 33.30 -12.78
CA ALA A 82 -3.43 32.11 -13.56
C ALA A 82 -2.18 31.34 -14.03
N ILE A 83 -1.01 31.60 -13.42
CA ILE A 83 0.03 30.57 -13.31
C ILE A 83 -0.46 29.60 -12.24
N SER A 84 -1.43 28.83 -12.71
CA SER A 84 -2.07 27.71 -12.08
C SER A 84 -1.02 26.93 -11.32
N ARG A 85 -1.35 26.63 -10.06
CA ARG A 85 -0.85 25.46 -9.36
C ARG A 85 -0.86 24.29 -10.35
N LEU A 86 0.27 24.02 -11.01
CA LEU A 86 0.66 22.65 -11.27
C LEU A 86 0.83 22.09 -9.86
N ALA A 87 -0.28 21.66 -9.26
CA ALA A 87 -0.22 20.74 -8.16
C ALA A 87 0.60 19.58 -8.71
N SER A 88 1.89 19.54 -8.38
CA SER A 88 2.69 18.35 -8.63
C SER A 88 1.90 17.24 -7.98
N ALA A 89 1.27 16.40 -8.80
CA ALA A 89 0.53 15.26 -8.32
C ALA A 89 1.47 14.48 -7.40
N SER A 90 0.98 14.09 -6.22
CA SER A 90 1.76 13.27 -5.30
C SER A 90 2.33 12.07 -6.05
N PRO A 91 3.62 11.74 -5.84
CA PRO A 91 4.22 10.58 -6.48
C PRO A 91 3.39 9.33 -6.23
N PHE A 92 3.23 8.49 -7.25
CA PHE A 92 2.49 7.24 -7.14
C PHE A 92 3.40 6.07 -7.46
N PHE A 93 3.67 5.24 -6.46
CA PHE A 93 4.72 4.22 -6.54
C PHE A 93 4.14 2.83 -6.81
N VAL A 94 4.55 2.21 -7.92
CA VAL A 94 4.26 0.80 -8.16
C VAL A 94 5.50 -0.04 -7.89
N PHE A 95 5.36 -1.00 -6.99
CA PHE A 95 6.43 -1.90 -6.59
C PHE A 95 6.30 -3.28 -7.22
N ASP A 96 7.41 -3.79 -7.77
CA ASP A 96 7.55 -5.17 -8.22
C ASP A 96 8.00 -6.06 -7.06
N SER A 97 7.06 -6.80 -6.48
CA SER A 97 7.30 -7.88 -5.51
C SER A 97 7.02 -9.25 -6.13
N THR A 98 7.04 -9.37 -7.45
CA THR A 98 6.83 -10.66 -8.12
C THR A 98 8.10 -11.51 -8.06
N ALA A 99 7.94 -12.83 -8.05
CA ALA A 99 9.03 -13.81 -8.15
C ALA A 99 8.63 -15.00 -9.04
N TYR A 100 7.71 -14.76 -9.97
CA TYR A 100 7.43 -15.72 -11.03
C TYR A 100 8.67 -15.93 -11.90
N THR A 101 8.79 -17.13 -12.46
CA THR A 101 9.96 -17.49 -13.29
C THR A 101 10.12 -16.52 -14.44
N ASN A 102 11.33 -15.93 -14.57
CA ASN A 102 11.68 -14.97 -15.64
C ASN A 102 10.69 -13.81 -15.82
N THR A 103 10.01 -13.41 -14.75
CA THR A 103 8.95 -12.40 -14.79
C THR A 103 9.34 -11.18 -13.98
N THR A 104 9.11 -10.01 -14.57
CA THR A 104 9.10 -8.71 -13.89
C THR A 104 8.01 -7.85 -14.51
N ILE A 105 7.32 -7.05 -13.71
CA ILE A 105 6.33 -6.10 -14.24
C ILE A 105 7.00 -4.95 -15.00
N GLY A 106 8.27 -4.62 -14.72
CA GLY A 106 9.05 -3.65 -15.48
C GLY A 106 8.46 -2.23 -15.56
N PHE A 107 8.70 -1.52 -16.66
CA PHE A 107 8.05 -0.23 -16.98
C PHE A 107 8.26 0.88 -15.94
N GLY A 108 9.44 0.91 -15.33
CA GLY A 108 9.78 1.98 -14.40
C GLY A 108 9.22 1.78 -12.98
N THR A 109 8.77 0.57 -12.66
CA THR A 109 8.46 0.17 -11.28
C THR A 109 9.69 0.17 -10.40
N SER A 110 9.46 0.26 -9.10
CA SER A 110 10.49 0.12 -8.07
C SER A 110 10.51 -1.31 -7.56
N HIS A 111 11.66 -1.85 -7.17
CA HIS A 111 11.70 -3.11 -6.43
C HIS A 111 11.21 -2.92 -4.98
N ILE A 112 11.00 -4.00 -4.25
CA ILE A 112 10.77 -3.94 -2.81
C ILE A 112 11.48 -5.10 -2.12
N ASN A 113 12.11 -4.79 -0.98
CA ASN A 113 12.69 -5.83 -0.13
C ASN A 113 11.57 -6.43 0.72
N TRP A 114 11.51 -7.75 0.81
CA TRP A 114 10.45 -8.43 1.54
C TRP A 114 10.99 -9.69 2.21
N ILE A 115 10.87 -9.76 3.53
CA ILE A 115 11.17 -10.96 4.31
C ILE A 115 9.85 -11.72 4.48
N PRO A 116 9.66 -12.87 3.81
CA PRO A 116 8.39 -13.61 3.81
C PRO A 116 8.00 -14.21 5.16
N ALA A 117 6.70 -14.46 5.33
CA ALA A 117 6.14 -15.24 6.43
C ALA A 117 6.87 -16.55 6.69
N TYR A 118 7.21 -17.33 5.65
CA TYR A 118 7.89 -18.62 5.83
C TYR A 118 9.33 -18.48 6.35
N VAL A 119 9.92 -17.29 6.30
CA VAL A 119 11.20 -16.97 6.94
C VAL A 119 10.97 -16.40 8.34
N CYS A 120 10.07 -15.43 8.50
CA CYS A 120 9.93 -14.75 9.79
C CYS A 120 9.15 -15.57 10.82
N ASN A 121 8.02 -16.17 10.44
CA ASN A 121 7.11 -16.85 11.38
C ASN A 121 7.79 -17.95 12.22
N PRO A 122 8.68 -18.80 11.67
CA PRO A 122 9.40 -19.78 12.49
C PRO A 122 10.32 -19.17 13.53
N LEU A 123 10.84 -17.95 13.31
CA LEU A 123 11.79 -17.30 14.22
C LEU A 123 11.13 -16.69 15.45
N VAL A 124 9.83 -16.39 15.33
CA VAL A 124 9.02 -15.73 16.37
C VAL A 124 7.87 -16.59 16.86
N ALA A 125 7.85 -17.87 16.46
CA ALA A 125 6.85 -18.83 16.91
C ALA A 125 6.87 -18.97 18.43
N ASP A 126 5.69 -19.13 19.03
CA ASP A 126 5.53 -19.37 20.47
C ASP A 126 6.22 -18.32 21.37
N GLY A 127 6.31 -17.06 20.90
CA GLY A 127 6.93 -15.96 21.63
C GLY A 127 8.47 -15.95 21.58
N ALA A 128 9.08 -16.75 20.71
CA ALA A 128 10.52 -16.74 20.49
C ALA A 128 11.00 -15.39 19.91
N LEU A 129 12.30 -15.14 20.06
CA LEU A 129 12.99 -14.03 19.43
C LEU A 129 14.33 -14.56 18.91
N PRO A 130 14.70 -14.34 17.63
CA PRO A 130 16.02 -14.70 17.13
C PRO A 130 17.11 -13.90 17.83
N THR A 131 18.37 -14.33 17.74
CA THR A 131 19.48 -13.46 18.15
C THR A 131 19.60 -12.28 17.19
N GLN A 132 20.10 -11.14 17.68
CA GLN A 132 20.34 -9.95 16.86
C GLN A 132 21.16 -10.27 15.61
N GLN A 133 22.28 -11.00 15.76
CA GLN A 133 23.14 -11.36 14.65
C GLN A 133 22.44 -12.28 13.63
N ALA A 134 21.58 -13.21 14.09
CA ALA A 134 20.81 -14.06 13.18
C ALA A 134 19.81 -13.23 12.37
N TRP A 135 19.05 -12.35 13.03
CA TRP A 135 18.10 -11.47 12.37
C TRP A 135 18.77 -10.51 11.39
N GLN A 136 19.86 -9.86 11.79
CA GLN A 136 20.61 -8.95 10.92
C GLN A 136 21.15 -9.64 9.66
N ARG A 137 21.65 -10.88 9.77
CA ARG A 137 22.07 -11.66 8.59
C ARG A 137 20.90 -11.94 7.65
N ILE A 138 19.72 -12.25 8.18
CA ILE A 138 18.52 -12.43 7.37
C ILE A 138 18.15 -11.12 6.68
N VAL A 139 18.14 -10.00 7.41
CA VAL A 139 17.86 -8.68 6.83
C VAL A 139 18.82 -8.38 5.68
N THR A 140 20.13 -8.54 5.86
CA THR A 140 21.12 -8.33 4.79
C THR A 140 20.94 -9.29 3.61
N GLN A 141 20.50 -10.53 3.85
CA GLN A 141 20.24 -11.50 2.78
C GLN A 141 19.01 -11.14 1.93
N TRP A 142 17.98 -10.55 2.53
CA TRP A 142 16.70 -10.28 1.87
C TRP A 142 16.53 -8.83 1.43
N ALA A 143 17.29 -7.90 2.01
CA ALA A 143 17.34 -6.49 1.62
C ALA A 143 18.34 -6.24 0.47
N VAL A 144 18.15 -6.94 -0.65
CA VAL A 144 19.06 -6.95 -1.80
C VAL A 144 18.95 -5.72 -2.69
N HIS A 145 17.98 -4.85 -2.43
CA HIS A 145 17.79 -3.58 -3.12
C HIS A 145 18.01 -2.40 -2.14
N PRO A 146 19.24 -1.88 -2.01
CA PRO A 146 19.55 -0.75 -1.14
C PRO A 146 18.64 0.45 -1.40
N GLY A 147 18.13 1.09 -0.33
CA GLY A 147 17.28 2.29 -0.43
C GLY A 147 15.80 2.01 -0.71
N TYR A 148 15.43 0.83 -1.21
CA TYR A 148 14.03 0.45 -1.41
C TYR A 148 13.36 0.03 -0.10
N PRO A 149 12.03 0.18 0.07
CA PRO A 149 11.35 -0.23 1.30
C PRO A 149 11.63 -1.69 1.68
N LEU A 150 11.78 -1.96 2.99
CA LEU A 150 11.81 -3.30 3.57
C LEU A 150 10.47 -3.61 4.22
N VAL A 151 9.83 -4.68 3.77
CA VAL A 151 8.57 -5.18 4.31
C VAL A 151 8.82 -6.46 5.09
N LEU A 152 8.42 -6.46 6.36
CA LEU A 152 8.51 -7.59 7.27
C LEU A 152 7.16 -8.32 7.29
N ASP A 153 7.16 -9.60 6.93
CA ASP A 153 5.97 -10.45 6.97
C ASP A 153 6.13 -11.49 8.10
N CYS A 154 5.58 -11.17 9.27
CA CYS A 154 5.66 -11.96 10.50
C CYS A 154 4.25 -12.11 11.11
N GLU A 155 3.33 -12.72 10.37
CA GLU A 155 1.90 -12.76 10.70
C GLU A 155 1.56 -13.36 12.08
N ASN A 156 2.44 -14.21 12.62
CA ASN A 156 2.27 -14.83 13.94
C ASN A 156 2.27 -13.81 15.08
N ILE A 157 2.94 -12.68 14.91
CA ILE A 157 3.07 -11.63 15.93
C ILE A 157 2.26 -10.38 15.59
N TYR A 158 1.22 -10.49 14.76
CA TYR A 158 0.30 -9.37 14.54
C TYR A 158 -0.39 -8.92 15.83
N LEU A 159 -0.78 -7.65 15.86
CA LEU A 159 -1.48 -7.00 16.96
C LEU A 159 -2.98 -7.36 16.93
N LYS A 160 -3.33 -8.64 17.11
CA LYS A 160 -4.71 -9.14 16.96
C LYS A 160 -5.53 -9.11 18.25
N SER A 161 -4.89 -9.15 19.42
CA SER A 161 -5.58 -9.25 20.71
C SER A 161 -4.84 -8.52 21.82
N ALA A 162 -5.58 -7.97 22.78
CA ALA A 162 -4.97 -7.30 23.95
C ALA A 162 -4.09 -8.24 24.77
N ALA A 163 -4.41 -9.54 24.80
CA ALA A 163 -3.66 -10.53 25.57
C ALA A 163 -2.20 -10.71 25.09
N THR A 164 -1.94 -10.48 23.80
CA THR A 164 -0.62 -10.67 23.20
C THR A 164 0.00 -9.38 22.65
N ALA A 165 -0.77 -8.28 22.59
CA ALA A 165 -0.36 -7.04 21.90
C ALA A 165 0.93 -6.43 22.44
N ASP A 166 1.13 -6.40 23.76
CA ASP A 166 2.35 -5.81 24.35
C ASP A 166 3.60 -6.63 24.05
N ALA A 167 3.52 -7.96 24.21
CA ALA A 167 4.62 -8.86 23.89
C ALA A 167 4.95 -8.84 22.39
N ASN A 168 3.93 -8.89 21.54
CA ASN A 168 4.08 -8.80 20.09
C ASN A 168 4.70 -7.47 19.68
N LEU A 169 4.22 -6.34 20.24
CA LEU A 169 4.80 -5.02 19.98
C LEU A 169 6.29 -4.97 20.35
N ALA A 170 6.67 -5.50 21.51
CA ALA A 170 8.07 -5.53 21.94
C ALA A 170 8.96 -6.33 20.98
N THR A 171 8.49 -7.50 20.52
CA THR A 171 9.17 -8.30 19.50
C THR A 171 9.30 -7.53 18.19
N MET A 172 8.19 -6.94 17.70
CA MET A 172 8.18 -6.17 16.45
C MET A 172 9.14 -4.98 16.50
N GLN A 173 9.11 -4.19 17.58
CA GLN A 173 10.03 -3.06 17.77
C GLN A 173 11.50 -3.53 17.79
N THR A 174 11.79 -4.65 18.45
CA THR A 174 13.15 -5.22 18.49
C THR A 174 13.63 -5.60 17.09
N LEU A 175 12.80 -6.32 16.32
CA LEU A 175 13.14 -6.73 14.94
C LEU A 175 13.30 -5.51 14.01
N GLN A 176 12.45 -4.49 14.13
CA GLN A 176 12.53 -3.25 13.34
C GLN A 176 13.81 -2.47 13.66
N THR A 177 14.17 -2.35 14.94
CA THR A 177 15.42 -1.71 15.39
C THR A 177 16.65 -2.44 14.89
N TRP A 178 16.68 -3.77 15.00
CA TRP A 178 17.81 -4.57 14.51
C TRP A 178 17.92 -4.58 12.99
N ALA A 179 16.80 -4.53 12.25
CA ALA A 179 16.81 -4.39 10.81
C ALA A 179 17.39 -3.02 10.39
N ALA A 180 16.89 -1.93 10.98
CA ALA A 180 17.38 -0.57 10.72
C ALA A 180 18.89 -0.40 10.97
N ALA A 181 19.48 -1.19 11.88
CA ALA A 181 20.91 -1.14 12.17
C ALA A 181 21.82 -1.66 11.05
N VAL A 182 21.30 -2.43 10.09
CA VAL A 182 22.06 -2.99 8.96
C VAL A 182 21.57 -2.53 7.58
N LEU A 183 20.55 -1.68 7.55
CA LEU A 183 20.09 -1.05 6.32
C LEU A 183 20.85 0.27 6.07
N PRO A 184 21.03 0.67 4.80
CA PRO A 184 21.55 1.99 4.43
C PRO A 184 20.81 3.13 5.15
N ARG A 185 21.58 4.11 5.64
CA ARG A 185 21.05 5.29 6.36
C ARG A 185 20.97 6.55 5.49
N GLU A 186 21.55 6.52 4.30
CA GLU A 186 21.54 7.64 3.37
C GLU A 186 20.10 7.98 2.96
N GLY A 187 19.80 9.28 2.83
CA GLY A 187 18.47 9.74 2.38
C GLY A 187 17.35 9.77 3.44
N GLY A 188 17.66 9.75 4.74
CA GLY A 188 16.65 9.90 5.81
C GLY A 188 16.12 8.59 6.40
N GLY A 189 16.84 7.48 6.19
CA GLY A 189 16.51 6.16 6.70
C GLY A 189 15.53 5.40 5.78
N GLN A 190 15.90 4.17 5.42
CA GLN A 190 15.09 3.29 4.58
C GLN A 190 13.73 3.01 5.23
N ILE A 191 12.67 3.00 4.41
CA ILE A 191 11.31 2.66 4.89
C ILE A 191 11.30 1.22 5.40
N ILE A 192 10.80 1.01 6.62
CA ILE A 192 10.50 -0.32 7.14
C ILE A 192 9.01 -0.37 7.47
N GLY A 193 8.29 -1.36 6.98
CA GLY A 193 6.89 -1.57 7.34
C GLY A 193 6.53 -3.05 7.46
N TRP A 194 5.29 -3.30 7.85
CA TRP A 194 4.79 -4.64 8.14
C TRP A 194 3.69 -5.01 7.15
N TYR A 195 3.91 -6.10 6.43
CA TYR A 195 2.91 -6.66 5.52
C TYR A 195 1.62 -6.92 6.30
N GLY A 196 0.46 -6.62 5.73
CA GLY A 196 -0.87 -7.01 6.21
C GLY A 196 -1.31 -6.48 7.58
N LEU A 197 -0.43 -5.85 8.37
CA LEU A 197 -0.66 -5.57 9.78
C LEU A 197 -1.83 -4.60 10.01
N ALA A 198 -1.98 -3.59 9.17
CA ALA A 198 -3.04 -2.58 9.31
C ALA A 198 -4.44 -3.21 9.26
N GLY A 199 -4.70 -4.06 8.26
CA GLY A 199 -5.98 -4.76 8.12
C GLY A 199 -6.24 -5.84 9.19
N ASN A 200 -5.21 -6.23 9.93
CA ASN A 200 -5.29 -7.26 10.97
C ASN A 200 -5.20 -6.67 12.40
N THR A 201 -5.10 -5.36 12.54
CA THR A 201 -5.07 -4.68 13.84
C THR A 201 -6.46 -4.14 14.16
N PRO A 202 -7.14 -4.58 15.23
CA PRO A 202 -8.43 -4.03 15.60
C PRO A 202 -8.26 -2.59 16.15
N PRO A 203 -9.30 -1.72 16.05
CA PRO A 203 -9.19 -0.31 16.46
C PRO A 203 -8.69 -0.08 17.89
N ALA A 204 -9.05 -0.97 18.82
CA ALA A 204 -8.57 -0.91 20.20
C ALA A 204 -7.04 -1.00 20.35
N LEU A 205 -6.34 -1.51 19.33
CA LEU A 205 -4.88 -1.69 19.31
C LEU A 205 -4.16 -0.75 18.34
N PHE A 206 -4.84 0.25 17.75
CA PHE A 206 -4.18 1.27 16.93
C PHE A 206 -3.10 2.03 17.70
N GLY A 207 -3.27 2.22 19.02
CA GLY A 207 -2.23 2.79 19.88
C GLY A 207 -0.92 1.98 19.88
N HIS A 208 -1.01 0.65 19.84
CA HIS A 208 0.17 -0.23 19.73
C HIS A 208 0.85 -0.07 18.38
N TYR A 209 0.08 -0.02 17.29
CA TYR A 209 0.69 0.17 15.97
C TYR A 209 1.36 1.56 15.87
N ARG A 210 0.76 2.63 16.40
CA ARG A 210 1.43 3.95 16.46
C ARG A 210 2.74 3.93 17.26
N LYS A 211 2.83 3.14 18.35
CA LYS A 211 4.09 2.93 19.07
C LYS A 211 5.14 2.18 18.22
N LEU A 212 4.72 1.26 17.37
CA LEU A 212 5.60 0.57 16.43
C LEU A 212 6.11 1.51 15.32
N ILE A 213 5.23 2.37 14.80
CA ILE A 213 5.58 3.44 13.85
C ILE A 213 6.60 4.40 14.49
N ALA A 214 6.36 4.84 15.73
CA ALA A 214 7.27 5.73 16.45
C ALA A 214 8.66 5.13 16.71
N ASN A 215 8.79 3.79 16.73
CA ASN A 215 10.08 3.11 16.91
C ASN A 215 11.01 3.26 15.69
N HIS A 216 10.46 3.43 14.49
CA HIS A 216 11.22 3.85 13.30
C HIS A 216 10.26 4.54 12.32
N SER A 217 10.34 5.87 12.32
CA SER A 217 9.38 6.78 11.71
C SER A 217 9.42 6.83 10.18
N SER A 218 10.51 6.37 9.56
CA SER A 218 10.55 6.12 8.12
C SER A 218 9.71 4.86 7.84
N HIS A 219 8.41 5.05 7.74
CA HIS A 219 7.39 3.99 7.74
C HIS A 219 6.41 4.16 6.58
N ALA A 220 5.80 3.07 6.17
CA ALA A 220 4.66 3.04 5.24
C ALA A 220 3.72 1.91 5.65
N LEU A 221 2.44 2.01 5.28
CA LEU A 221 1.44 1.00 5.58
C LEU A 221 1.27 0.08 4.37
N PHE A 222 1.38 -1.24 4.61
CA PHE A 222 1.34 -2.26 3.56
C PHE A 222 0.15 -3.22 3.74
N PRO A 223 -1.10 -2.74 3.68
CA PRO A 223 -2.26 -3.62 3.84
C PRO A 223 -2.33 -4.65 2.71
N SER A 224 -2.92 -5.82 2.97
CA SER A 224 -3.27 -6.77 1.90
C SER A 224 -4.61 -6.37 1.27
N ALA A 225 -4.65 -6.32 -0.05
CA ALA A 225 -5.83 -6.05 -0.87
C ALA A 225 -6.04 -7.18 -1.89
N TYR A 226 -5.97 -8.43 -1.42
CA TYR A 226 -6.13 -9.60 -2.29
C TYR A 226 -7.58 -9.89 -2.69
N THR A 227 -7.71 -10.59 -3.80
CA THR A 227 -9.00 -10.94 -4.41
C THR A 227 -9.47 -12.32 -3.94
N PHE A 228 -10.69 -12.42 -3.42
CA PHE A 228 -11.27 -13.68 -2.92
C PHE A 228 -12.47 -14.17 -3.74
N SER A 229 -13.02 -13.33 -4.62
CA SER A 229 -14.20 -13.63 -5.43
C SER A 229 -14.09 -12.94 -6.79
N GLY A 230 -14.90 -13.38 -7.76
CA GLY A 230 -15.00 -12.74 -9.08
C GLY A 230 -15.66 -11.36 -9.08
N SER A 231 -16.06 -10.83 -7.92
CA SER A 231 -16.75 -9.53 -7.80
C SER A 231 -15.75 -8.39 -7.58
N PHE A 232 -15.67 -7.49 -8.56
CA PHE A 232 -14.87 -6.26 -8.45
C PHE A 232 -15.42 -5.32 -7.36
N ASP A 233 -16.75 -5.24 -7.21
CA ASP A 233 -17.37 -4.39 -6.18
C ASP A 233 -17.04 -4.89 -4.77
N GLU A 234 -17.08 -6.22 -4.54
CA GLU A 234 -16.70 -6.81 -3.26
C GLU A 234 -15.22 -6.57 -2.94
N TRP A 235 -14.35 -6.65 -3.95
CA TRP A 235 -12.94 -6.29 -3.79
C TRP A 235 -12.79 -4.79 -3.45
N ARG A 236 -13.52 -3.90 -4.12
CA ARG A 236 -13.46 -2.44 -3.89
C ARG A 236 -13.94 -2.07 -2.48
N GLU A 237 -15.00 -2.71 -1.98
CA GLU A 237 -15.48 -2.53 -0.60
C GLU A 237 -14.45 -2.97 0.44
N ARG A 238 -13.78 -4.10 0.19
CA ARG A 238 -12.67 -4.57 1.05
C ARG A 238 -11.48 -3.62 1.01
N LEU A 239 -11.11 -3.11 -0.16
CA LEU A 239 -10.07 -2.09 -0.30
C LEU A 239 -10.43 -0.86 0.52
N GLY A 240 -11.64 -0.31 0.37
CA GLY A 240 -12.08 0.85 1.15
C GLY A 240 -12.02 0.61 2.67
N THR A 241 -12.40 -0.59 3.12
CA THR A 241 -12.31 -0.97 4.54
C THR A 241 -10.87 -0.94 5.04
N VAL A 242 -9.93 -1.55 4.32
CA VAL A 242 -8.53 -1.64 4.77
C VAL A 242 -7.80 -0.31 4.67
N LEU A 243 -8.17 0.54 3.69
CA LEU A 243 -7.66 1.91 3.59
C LEU A 243 -8.16 2.78 4.74
N ALA A 244 -9.46 2.72 5.07
CA ALA A 244 -10.02 3.44 6.20
C ALA A 244 -9.33 3.04 7.53
N GLN A 245 -9.07 1.76 7.73
CA GLN A 245 -8.28 1.30 8.88
C GLN A 245 -6.85 1.84 8.88
N SER A 246 -6.18 1.81 7.72
CA SER A 246 -4.81 2.31 7.56
C SER A 246 -4.72 3.81 7.90
N LYS A 247 -5.62 4.63 7.36
CA LYS A 247 -5.67 6.07 7.63
C LYS A 247 -6.13 6.38 9.06
N ALA A 248 -6.95 5.53 9.68
CA ALA A 248 -7.29 5.65 11.10
C ALA A 248 -6.11 5.32 12.03
N ILE A 249 -5.18 4.44 11.63
CA ILE A 249 -3.92 4.22 12.34
C ILE A 249 -3.05 5.46 12.21
N ASP A 250 -2.71 5.88 11.00
CA ASP A 250 -1.97 7.11 10.73
C ASP A 250 -2.29 7.63 9.33
N GLY A 251 -2.97 8.77 9.25
CA GLY A 251 -3.39 9.39 7.99
C GLY A 251 -2.26 10.07 7.22
N ALA A 252 -1.12 10.35 7.87
CA ALA A 252 0.01 11.02 7.24
C ALA A 252 0.96 10.05 6.54
N LEU A 253 0.90 8.75 6.87
CA LEU A 253 1.76 7.75 6.26
C LEU A 253 1.27 7.35 4.86
N PRO A 254 2.21 7.07 3.93
CA PRO A 254 1.87 6.51 2.64
C PRO A 254 1.28 5.10 2.80
N VAL A 255 0.28 4.77 1.99
CA VAL A 255 -0.35 3.45 1.95
C VAL A 255 -0.08 2.79 0.60
N TRP A 256 0.56 1.61 0.64
CA TRP A 256 0.92 0.82 -0.53
C TRP A 256 0.34 -0.59 -0.41
N PRO A 257 -0.93 -0.79 -0.81
CA PRO A 257 -1.59 -2.09 -0.70
C PRO A 257 -0.88 -3.16 -1.53
N PHE A 258 -0.77 -4.37 -0.98
CA PHE A 258 -0.36 -5.56 -1.70
C PHE A 258 -1.54 -6.12 -2.50
N VAL A 259 -1.37 -6.21 -3.81
CA VAL A 259 -2.31 -6.82 -4.74
C VAL A 259 -1.68 -8.01 -5.46
N TRP A 260 -2.53 -8.92 -5.94
CA TRP A 260 -2.07 -10.16 -6.54
C TRP A 260 -2.95 -10.50 -7.77
N PRO A 261 -2.38 -10.78 -8.95
CA PRO A 261 -3.13 -11.22 -10.13
C PRO A 261 -3.84 -12.58 -10.02
N GLN A 262 -3.85 -13.22 -8.86
CA GLN A 262 -4.50 -14.51 -8.62
C GLN A 262 -5.49 -14.42 -7.46
N TYR A 263 -6.42 -15.36 -7.40
CA TYR A 263 -7.34 -15.48 -6.28
C TYR A 263 -6.62 -16.00 -5.03
N HIS A 264 -6.82 -15.32 -3.90
CA HIS A 264 -6.22 -15.72 -2.63
C HIS A 264 -6.65 -17.13 -2.19
N ASN A 265 -7.95 -17.43 -2.32
CA ASN A 265 -8.55 -18.72 -1.98
C ASN A 265 -8.43 -19.78 -3.09
N SER A 266 -7.85 -19.43 -4.23
CA SER A 266 -7.62 -20.33 -5.36
C SER A 266 -6.30 -19.94 -6.04
N PRO A 267 -5.17 -20.20 -5.37
CA PRO A 267 -3.89 -19.56 -5.67
C PRO A 267 -3.20 -20.07 -6.96
N PHE A 268 -3.91 -20.90 -7.73
CA PHE A 268 -3.54 -21.34 -9.08
C PHE A 268 -4.40 -20.68 -10.17
N ALA A 269 -5.50 -20.02 -9.80
CA ALA A 269 -6.43 -19.38 -10.70
C ALA A 269 -6.12 -17.88 -10.80
N PHE A 270 -5.90 -17.40 -12.03
CA PHE A 270 -5.68 -15.99 -12.32
C PHE A 270 -7.00 -15.22 -12.34
N TYR A 271 -6.95 -13.98 -11.86
CA TYR A 271 -8.08 -13.07 -11.91
C TYR A 271 -8.37 -12.66 -13.36
N PRO A 272 -9.63 -12.58 -13.82
CA PRO A 272 -9.94 -12.16 -15.18
C PRO A 272 -9.28 -10.82 -15.51
N VAL A 273 -8.59 -10.75 -16.65
CA VAL A 273 -7.73 -9.62 -17.00
C VAL A 273 -8.47 -8.28 -17.05
N SER A 274 -9.73 -8.28 -17.51
CA SER A 274 -10.56 -7.07 -17.51
C SER A 274 -10.86 -6.55 -16.11
N LEU A 275 -11.06 -7.46 -15.14
CA LEU A 275 -11.27 -7.09 -13.75
C LEU A 275 -9.96 -6.68 -13.08
N TRP A 276 -8.84 -7.31 -13.43
CA TRP A 276 -7.51 -6.89 -12.99
C TRP A 276 -7.20 -5.45 -13.44
N GLN A 277 -7.49 -5.11 -14.69
CA GLN A 277 -7.37 -3.73 -15.19
C GLN A 277 -8.22 -2.76 -14.37
N SER A 278 -9.47 -3.13 -14.03
CA SER A 278 -10.33 -2.33 -13.16
C SER A 278 -9.74 -2.13 -11.76
N GLN A 279 -9.06 -3.14 -11.18
CA GLN A 279 -8.36 -3.00 -9.90
C GLN A 279 -7.19 -2.02 -9.98
N LEU A 280 -6.36 -2.10 -11.03
CA LEU A 280 -5.24 -1.17 -11.23
C LEU A 280 -5.73 0.28 -11.32
N ARG A 281 -6.80 0.54 -12.07
CA ARG A 281 -7.43 1.87 -12.18
C ARG A 281 -8.04 2.33 -10.87
N ALA A 282 -8.68 1.44 -10.13
CA ALA A 282 -9.23 1.78 -8.82
C ALA A 282 -8.14 2.18 -7.83
N LEU A 283 -6.98 1.51 -7.83
CA LEU A 283 -5.83 1.90 -6.99
C LEU A 283 -5.28 3.26 -7.41
N GLU A 284 -5.10 3.48 -8.72
CA GLU A 284 -4.58 4.74 -9.27
C GLU A 284 -5.44 5.96 -8.90
N GLY A 285 -6.76 5.79 -8.95
CA GLY A 285 -7.74 6.87 -8.75
C GLY A 285 -8.22 7.05 -7.31
N HIS A 286 -7.74 6.26 -6.35
CA HIS A 286 -8.17 6.36 -4.95
C HIS A 286 -7.28 7.34 -4.17
N GLU A 287 -7.88 8.34 -3.52
CA GLU A 287 -7.15 9.43 -2.85
C GLU A 287 -6.26 8.97 -1.67
N ASP A 288 -6.67 7.91 -0.97
CA ASP A 288 -5.91 7.31 0.13
C ASP A 288 -4.80 6.33 -0.30
N VAL A 289 -4.58 6.15 -1.61
CA VAL A 289 -3.59 5.21 -2.15
C VAL A 289 -2.42 5.98 -2.76
N ASP A 290 -1.24 5.78 -2.19
CA ASP A 290 0.01 6.45 -2.61
C ASP A 290 0.82 5.61 -3.61
N GLY A 291 0.26 4.49 -4.04
CA GLY A 291 0.94 3.46 -4.80
C GLY A 291 0.45 2.05 -4.44
N PHE A 292 1.04 1.01 -5.01
CA PHE A 292 0.71 -0.37 -4.67
C PHE A 292 1.87 -1.31 -4.94
N VAL A 293 1.81 -2.50 -4.35
CA VAL A 293 2.78 -3.57 -4.55
C VAL A 293 2.13 -4.71 -5.31
N VAL A 294 2.67 -5.08 -6.46
CA VAL A 294 2.26 -6.29 -7.17
C VAL A 294 3.05 -7.46 -6.61
N TRP A 295 2.36 -8.40 -5.97
CA TRP A 295 2.94 -9.59 -5.38
C TRP A 295 2.59 -10.83 -6.19
N GLY A 296 3.45 -11.85 -6.13
CA GLY A 296 3.18 -13.16 -6.70
C GLY A 296 4.43 -14.03 -6.77
N GLY A 297 4.28 -15.35 -6.76
CA GLY A 297 5.37 -16.30 -7.03
C GLY A 297 6.43 -16.47 -5.93
N LYS A 298 6.33 -15.81 -4.77
CA LYS A 298 7.37 -15.97 -3.73
C LYS A 298 7.18 -17.18 -2.81
N ASN A 299 6.02 -17.83 -2.84
CA ASN A 299 5.71 -19.02 -2.03
C ASN A 299 5.35 -20.19 -2.95
N HIS A 300 6.24 -21.18 -3.07
CA HIS A 300 6.04 -22.35 -3.94
C HIS A 300 4.87 -23.26 -3.48
N ALA A 301 4.45 -23.18 -2.22
CA ALA A 301 3.25 -23.89 -1.74
C ALA A 301 1.95 -23.23 -2.24
N VAL A 302 2.02 -21.96 -2.62
CA VAL A 302 0.89 -21.16 -3.10
C VAL A 302 0.85 -21.15 -4.64
N CYS A 303 2.02 -21.07 -5.29
CA CYS A 303 2.17 -21.20 -6.74
C CYS A 303 3.38 -22.10 -7.00
N ASN A 304 3.12 -23.38 -7.30
CA ASN A 304 4.16 -24.38 -7.56
C ASN A 304 4.91 -24.12 -8.88
N ASP A 305 5.94 -24.91 -9.18
CA ASP A 305 6.79 -24.75 -10.37
C ASP A 305 6.02 -24.72 -11.70
N ALA A 306 4.87 -25.40 -11.79
CA ALA A 306 4.02 -25.35 -12.98
C ALA A 306 3.31 -24.00 -13.10
N CYS A 307 2.70 -23.53 -12.01
CA CYS A 307 2.10 -22.21 -11.90
C CYS A 307 3.12 -21.09 -12.18
N GLN A 308 4.31 -21.17 -11.57
CA GLN A 308 5.40 -20.19 -11.71
C GLN A 308 5.83 -19.99 -13.16
N ARG A 309 5.87 -21.08 -13.92
CA ARG A 309 6.32 -21.08 -15.32
C ARG A 309 5.34 -20.37 -16.25
N VAL A 310 4.05 -20.56 -16.03
CA VAL A 310 3.01 -19.98 -16.88
C VAL A 310 2.55 -18.61 -16.41
N ALA A 311 2.87 -18.22 -15.17
CA ALA A 311 2.39 -16.97 -14.57
C ALA A 311 2.81 -15.72 -15.34
N GLY A 312 4.03 -15.69 -15.87
CA GLY A 312 4.53 -14.60 -16.71
C GLY A 312 3.94 -14.55 -18.12
N GLU A 313 3.27 -15.63 -18.55
CA GLU A 313 2.60 -15.73 -19.85
C GLU A 313 1.11 -15.37 -19.76
N GLN A 314 0.61 -15.16 -18.54
CA GLN A 314 -0.81 -14.84 -18.34
C GLN A 314 -1.11 -13.38 -18.70
N PRO A 315 -2.34 -13.08 -19.18
CA PRO A 315 -2.70 -11.74 -19.66
C PRO A 315 -2.60 -10.59 -18.64
N TRP A 316 -2.55 -10.89 -17.33
CA TRP A 316 -2.40 -9.87 -16.29
C TRP A 316 -1.09 -9.08 -16.45
N LEU A 317 -0.02 -9.73 -16.94
CA LEU A 317 1.30 -9.09 -17.04
C LEU A 317 1.28 -7.98 -18.08
N ASP A 318 0.79 -8.26 -19.28
CA ASP A 318 0.68 -7.26 -20.36
C ASP A 318 -0.31 -6.15 -20.00
N ALA A 319 -1.41 -6.48 -19.31
CA ALA A 319 -2.33 -5.47 -18.78
C ALA A 319 -1.65 -4.54 -17.75
N THR A 320 -0.84 -5.10 -16.85
CA THR A 320 -0.08 -4.33 -15.85
C THR A 320 0.95 -3.42 -16.52
N ARG A 321 1.67 -3.95 -17.50
CA ARG A 321 2.66 -3.20 -18.28
C ARG A 321 2.04 -2.07 -19.09
N SER A 322 0.89 -2.31 -19.70
CA SER A 322 0.14 -1.29 -20.43
C SER A 322 -0.30 -0.17 -19.49
N PHE A 323 -0.87 -0.52 -18.33
CA PHE A 323 -1.21 0.44 -17.27
C PHE A 323 0.01 1.26 -16.83
N LEU A 324 1.16 0.62 -16.61
CA LEU A 324 2.40 1.32 -16.22
C LEU A 324 2.96 2.21 -17.34
N GLY A 325 2.81 1.79 -18.59
CA GLY A 325 3.18 2.59 -19.77
C GLY A 325 2.38 3.88 -19.87
N GLU A 326 1.11 3.85 -19.49
CA GLU A 326 0.26 5.04 -19.38
C GLU A 326 0.61 5.85 -18.12
N LEU A 327 0.77 5.20 -16.97
CA LEU A 327 1.08 5.87 -15.70
C LEU A 327 2.42 6.63 -15.71
N TYR A 328 3.47 6.00 -16.26
CA TYR A 328 4.85 6.50 -16.24
C TYR A 328 5.39 6.85 -17.64
N GLY A 329 4.52 6.87 -18.65
CA GLY A 329 4.86 7.24 -20.02
C GLY A 329 5.62 8.55 -20.09
N ILE A 330 6.36 8.77 -21.18
CA ILE A 330 7.12 10.01 -21.34
C ILE A 330 6.28 11.00 -22.14
N PHE A 331 5.86 12.10 -21.51
CA PHE A 331 5.27 13.25 -22.17
C PHE A 331 6.24 14.43 -22.10
N ASN A 332 6.58 15.00 -23.26
CA ASN A 332 7.52 16.13 -23.36
C ASN A 332 8.86 15.90 -22.60
N GLN A 333 9.46 14.72 -22.79
CA GLN A 333 10.73 14.30 -22.17
C GLN A 333 10.70 14.09 -20.64
N SER A 334 9.52 14.11 -19.99
CA SER A 334 9.35 13.82 -18.56
C SER A 334 8.33 12.71 -18.33
N PRO A 335 8.43 11.93 -17.23
CA PRO A 335 7.38 10.99 -16.85
C PRO A 335 6.04 11.70 -16.65
N GLU A 336 4.96 11.09 -17.13
CA GLU A 336 3.59 11.60 -17.03
C GLU A 336 3.15 11.73 -15.56
N ARG A 337 3.52 10.76 -14.73
CA ARG A 337 3.38 10.83 -13.27
C ARG A 337 4.70 10.62 -12.56
N SER A 338 4.94 11.42 -11.51
CA SER A 338 6.07 11.22 -10.60
C SER A 338 5.95 9.90 -9.82
N GLY A 339 7.08 9.27 -9.50
CA GLY A 339 7.14 8.00 -8.76
C GLY A 339 7.85 6.87 -9.50
N ARG A 340 8.09 7.03 -10.82
CA ARG A 340 8.91 6.12 -11.63
C ARG A 340 10.31 5.96 -11.02
N GLN A 341 10.72 4.73 -10.69
CA GLN A 341 12.06 4.33 -10.22
C GLN A 341 12.70 5.30 -9.21
N ALA A 342 11.93 5.84 -8.26
CA ALA A 342 12.46 6.87 -7.36
C ALA A 342 13.50 6.32 -6.36
N PHE A 343 13.44 5.02 -6.09
CA PHE A 343 14.34 4.34 -5.17
C PHE A 343 15.53 3.75 -5.91
N VAL A 344 16.14 4.41 -6.89
CA VAL A 344 17.40 3.89 -7.44
C VAL A 344 18.45 3.91 -6.33
N GLY A 345 18.95 2.71 -5.98
CA GLY A 345 20.05 2.57 -5.03
C GLY A 345 21.19 3.47 -5.47
N VAL A 346 21.64 4.32 -4.55
CA VAL A 346 22.79 5.20 -4.74
C VAL A 346 24.04 4.37 -4.99
#